data_AF-A0A345NKF3-F1
#
_entry.id   AF-A0A345NKF3-F1
#
_cell.length_a   1.000
_cell.length_b   1.000
_cell.length_c   1.000
_cell.angle_alpha   90.00
_cell.angle_beta   90.00
_cell.angle_gamma   90.00
#
_symmetry.space_group_name_H-M   'P 1'
#
loop_
_entity.id
_entity.type
_entity.pdbx_description
1 polymer ?
#
loop_
_entity_poly.entity_id
_entity_poly.type
_entity_poly.pdbx_seq_one_letter_code
_entity_poly.pdbx_strand_id
1 'polypeptide(L)'
;MPMYSGRPGLRLAGVRPGLCRCGPGWCRELKLSVAQPRITTMSSAPSELAETPLPAESFRASADTVRRSLLRRDGRAVVTTERASGLDRLRPDVNLGSLFNDLWLRRRAKVEVAGTPITMVDLFSGCGGLSVGAHEAARATGHRAVHVLAADNNEDALAVFGENFPEAELHSDGIEALIDGDLGEVPTTNERRLAERLAGLDLVIGGPPCQGHSDLNNHTRRADPRNSLYLRMARFAEVVHPQHILIENVPGVAHDKIGVVQRTMESLRAKGYYVETAVLNATDFGAAQARRRHLLLATLSPMGAPSVATLRRDLGSPARSVMDAIGDLAVHEDGGTFDTPARHSPVNRQRINYLFDHGLWDLPNEQRPDCHRLKPHSYVAVYGRMHGDRPSPTITSGFGSTGQGRFVHPTERRTLTPHEAARLQGFPDWFTFRSVEKRGALQQMIGNAVPSRLAYAAVASLLR
;
A
#
# COMPACT_ATOMS: atom_id res chain seq x y z
N MET A 1 1.39 31.05 54.00
CA MET A 1 1.73 32.21 54.87
C MET A 1 2.83 33.01 54.19
N PRO A 2 2.79 34.36 54.15
CA PRO A 2 1.67 35.31 54.22
C PRO A 2 1.61 36.26 52.98
N MET A 3 0.41 36.71 52.54
CA MET A 3 -0.27 38.03 52.72
C MET A 3 0.33 39.19 51.87
N TYR A 4 -0.41 39.98 51.08
CA TYR A 4 -1.52 40.93 51.38
C TYR A 4 -2.37 41.18 50.10
N SER A 5 -3.72 41.05 50.11
CA SER A 5 -4.80 42.08 50.23
C SER A 5 -4.87 43.09 49.04
N GLY A 6 -6.01 43.58 48.53
CA GLY A 6 -7.45 43.48 48.85
C GLY A 6 -8.30 44.20 47.77
N ARG A 7 -9.59 43.80 47.74
CA ARG A 7 -10.78 44.12 46.89
C ARG A 7 -11.23 45.61 46.87
N PRO A 8 -12.37 46.05 46.23
CA PRO A 8 -13.57 45.35 45.67
C PRO A 8 -14.06 45.87 44.28
N GLY A 9 -15.10 45.40 43.57
CA GLY A 9 -16.16 44.40 43.73
C GLY A 9 -17.35 44.78 42.81
N LEU A 10 -18.05 43.82 42.19
CA LEU A 10 -19.51 43.90 41.89
C LEU A 10 -20.04 42.51 41.47
N ARG A 11 -21.25 42.17 41.90
CA ARG A 11 -21.92 40.85 41.80
C ARG A 11 -23.15 40.89 40.88
N LEU A 12 -23.64 39.67 40.60
CA LEU A 12 -25.01 39.19 40.28
C LEU A 12 -25.19 38.80 38.80
N ALA A 13 -25.84 37.70 38.42
CA ALA A 13 -26.37 36.51 39.09
C ALA A 13 -26.66 35.46 37.98
N GLY A 14 -26.59 34.16 38.30
CA GLY A 14 -26.84 33.07 37.36
C GLY A 14 -28.33 32.75 37.16
N VAL A 15 -28.65 31.94 36.14
CA VAL A 15 -29.77 30.96 36.07
C VAL A 15 -29.60 30.04 34.84
N ARG A 16 -29.87 28.74 35.02
CA ARG A 16 -30.38 27.73 34.06
C ARG A 16 -31.34 26.82 34.88
N PRO A 17 -32.18 25.92 34.30
CA PRO A 17 -32.67 25.74 32.92
C PRO A 17 -34.22 25.51 32.86
N GLY A 18 -34.83 25.42 31.67
CA GLY A 18 -36.24 25.02 31.55
C GLY A 18 -36.71 24.65 30.13
N LEU A 19 -37.32 23.47 30.01
CA LEU A 19 -38.02 22.92 28.83
C LEU A 19 -39.22 23.78 28.41
N CYS A 20 -39.52 23.84 27.11
CA CYS A 20 -40.81 24.33 26.60
C CYS A 20 -41.43 23.34 25.61
N ARG A 21 -42.62 22.84 25.96
CA ARG A 21 -43.60 22.19 25.07
C ARG A 21 -44.63 23.24 24.67
N CYS A 22 -44.93 23.36 23.37
CA CYS A 22 -45.99 24.25 22.88
C CYS A 22 -47.20 23.43 22.42
N GLY A 23 -48.38 23.82 22.90
CA GLY A 23 -49.70 23.43 22.41
C GLY A 23 -50.43 24.64 21.79
N PRO A 24 -51.55 24.44 21.09
CA PRO A 24 -51.90 25.19 19.88
C PRO A 24 -53.10 26.14 20.05
N GLY A 25 -53.18 27.15 19.17
CA GLY A 25 -54.48 27.60 18.67
C GLY A 25 -54.59 29.04 18.16
N TRP A 26 -55.34 29.15 17.06
CA TRP A 26 -56.09 30.30 16.51
C TRP A 26 -55.32 31.25 15.57
N CYS A 27 -55.38 31.05 14.24
CA CYS A 27 -56.47 31.27 13.25
C CYS A 27 -56.77 32.74 12.92
N ARG A 28 -56.53 33.14 11.66
CA ARG A 28 -57.50 33.65 10.64
C ARG A 28 -56.74 34.12 9.38
N GLU A 29 -56.95 33.50 8.21
CA GLU A 29 -57.86 33.88 7.08
C GLU A 29 -57.14 34.78 6.05
N LEU A 30 -57.31 34.74 4.72
CA LEU A 30 -57.83 33.81 3.69
C LEU A 30 -57.67 34.58 2.34
N LYS A 31 -57.45 33.87 1.20
CA LYS A 31 -57.90 34.16 -0.20
C LYS A 31 -57.15 33.20 -1.15
N LEU A 32 -57.77 32.11 -1.64
CA LEU A 32 -58.57 31.93 -2.89
C LEU A 32 -57.77 32.30 -4.17
N SER A 33 -57.69 31.52 -5.27
CA SER A 33 -58.64 30.56 -5.86
C SER A 33 -57.98 29.45 -6.73
N VAL A 34 -58.83 28.48 -7.06
CA VAL A 34 -58.68 27.18 -7.75
C VAL A 34 -58.41 27.25 -9.26
N ALA A 35 -57.65 26.29 -9.80
CA ALA A 35 -57.91 25.63 -11.09
C ALA A 35 -57.26 24.23 -11.12
N GLN A 36 -58.05 23.16 -11.31
CA GLN A 36 -57.57 21.87 -11.83
C GLN A 36 -57.82 21.84 -13.34
N PRO A 37 -56.96 21.19 -14.16
CA PRO A 37 -57.41 19.92 -14.74
C PRO A 37 -56.34 18.89 -15.17
N ARG A 38 -56.83 17.64 -15.34
CA ARG A 38 -56.37 16.52 -16.20
C ARG A 38 -55.16 15.68 -15.75
N ILE A 39 -55.50 14.51 -15.22
CA ILE A 39 -54.65 13.31 -15.21
C ILE A 39 -54.40 12.90 -16.65
N THR A 40 -53.15 13.05 -17.08
CA THR A 40 -52.65 12.48 -18.34
C THR A 40 -51.70 11.36 -17.95
N THR A 41 -52.04 10.13 -18.32
CA THR A 41 -51.15 8.97 -18.19
C THR A 41 -49.92 9.19 -19.07
N MET A 42 -48.83 9.67 -18.48
CA MET A 42 -47.50 9.57 -19.08
C MET A 42 -46.85 8.30 -18.55
N SER A 43 -46.65 7.37 -19.48
CA SER A 43 -45.78 6.21 -19.40
C SER A 43 -44.56 6.49 -18.51
N SER A 44 -44.44 5.76 -17.40
CA SER A 44 -43.17 5.64 -16.70
C SER A 44 -42.17 5.03 -17.67
N ALA A 45 -41.30 5.86 -18.25
CA ALA A 45 -40.06 5.36 -18.82
C ALA A 45 -39.40 4.47 -17.75
N PRO A 46 -38.89 3.28 -18.11
CA PRO A 46 -38.12 2.51 -17.15
C PRO A 46 -37.02 3.43 -16.64
N SER A 47 -36.91 3.60 -15.32
CA SER A 47 -35.71 4.21 -14.76
C SER A 47 -34.57 3.40 -15.35
N GLU A 48 -33.75 4.02 -16.20
CA GLU A 48 -32.48 3.45 -16.59
C GLU A 48 -31.84 3.02 -15.28
N LEU A 49 -31.76 1.71 -15.08
CA LEU A 49 -30.82 1.13 -14.13
C LEU A 49 -29.52 1.77 -14.54
N ALA A 50 -29.06 2.78 -13.80
CA ALA A 50 -27.77 3.40 -14.05
C ALA A 50 -26.78 2.24 -14.01
N GLU A 51 -26.37 1.76 -15.18
CA GLU A 51 -25.48 0.61 -15.30
C GLU A 51 -24.29 0.96 -14.45
N THR A 52 -24.04 0.15 -13.42
CA THR A 52 -22.87 0.37 -12.58
C THR A 52 -21.67 0.33 -13.52
N PRO A 53 -20.89 1.43 -13.63
CA PRO A 53 -19.82 1.51 -14.61
C PRO A 53 -18.91 0.29 -14.47
N LEU A 54 -18.63 -0.38 -15.59
CA LEU A 54 -17.80 -1.57 -15.59
C LEU A 54 -16.41 -1.26 -15.02
N PRO A 55 -15.76 -2.22 -14.33
CA PRO A 55 -14.37 -2.09 -13.91
C PRO A 55 -13.47 -1.74 -15.09
N ALA A 56 -12.40 -0.98 -14.81
CA ALA A 56 -11.43 -0.63 -15.83
C ALA A 56 -10.56 -1.83 -16.23
N GLU A 57 -10.28 -2.73 -15.28
CA GLU A 57 -9.55 -3.97 -15.50
C GLU A 57 -10.52 -5.14 -15.71
N SER A 58 -10.34 -5.89 -16.80
CA SER A 58 -11.12 -7.09 -17.11
C SER A 58 -10.24 -8.21 -17.65
N PHE A 59 -10.72 -9.45 -17.52
CA PHE A 59 -9.95 -10.65 -17.87
C PHE A 59 -10.75 -11.58 -18.77
N ARG A 60 -10.06 -12.16 -19.77
CA ARG A 60 -10.59 -13.18 -20.67
C ARG A 60 -9.57 -14.29 -20.86
N ALA A 61 -10.02 -15.53 -20.93
CA ALA A 61 -9.15 -16.68 -21.20
C ALA A 61 -9.36 -17.22 -22.62
N SER A 62 -8.29 -17.77 -23.21
CA SER A 62 -8.31 -18.73 -24.31
C SER A 62 -7.80 -20.08 -23.81
N ALA A 63 -7.65 -21.07 -24.69
CA ALA A 63 -7.14 -22.40 -24.34
C ALA A 63 -5.73 -22.37 -23.70
N ASP A 64 -4.93 -21.35 -23.99
CA ASP A 64 -3.50 -21.25 -23.66
C ASP A 64 -3.06 -19.89 -23.10
N THR A 65 -3.97 -18.92 -23.02
CA THR A 65 -3.66 -17.58 -22.50
C THR A 65 -4.73 -17.02 -21.58
N VAL A 66 -4.31 -16.20 -20.62
CA VAL A 66 -5.17 -15.27 -19.89
C VAL A 66 -4.78 -13.86 -20.30
N ARG A 67 -5.75 -13.11 -20.82
CA ARG A 67 -5.59 -11.73 -21.28
C ARG A 67 -6.24 -10.80 -20.27
N ARG A 68 -5.47 -9.84 -19.77
CA ARG A 68 -5.97 -8.66 -19.07
C ARG A 68 -6.19 -7.54 -20.08
N SER A 69 -7.34 -6.89 -20.02
CA SER A 69 -7.61 -5.62 -20.70
C SER A 69 -7.79 -4.51 -19.67
N LEU A 70 -7.02 -3.43 -19.79
CA LEU A 70 -7.11 -2.26 -18.94
C LEU A 70 -7.60 -1.06 -19.77
N LEU A 71 -8.75 -0.50 -19.40
CA LEU A 71 -9.32 0.69 -20.02
C LEU A 71 -8.65 1.96 -19.50
N ARG A 72 -8.06 2.70 -20.44
CA ARG A 72 -7.47 4.02 -20.25
C ARG A 72 -8.54 5.10 -20.15
N ARG A 73 -8.21 6.23 -19.53
CA ARG A 73 -9.16 7.35 -19.40
C ARG A 73 -9.46 8.02 -20.75
N ASP A 74 -8.60 7.85 -21.74
CA ASP A 74 -8.83 8.29 -23.13
C ASP A 74 -9.74 7.34 -23.93
N GLY A 75 -10.25 6.28 -23.30
CA GLY A 75 -11.14 5.29 -23.90
C GLY A 75 -10.42 4.14 -24.63
N ARG A 76 -9.09 4.18 -24.75
CA ARG A 76 -8.32 3.07 -25.35
C ARG A 76 -8.17 1.92 -24.36
N ALA A 77 -8.13 0.69 -24.85
CA ALA A 77 -7.84 -0.48 -24.03
C ALA A 77 -6.45 -1.01 -24.33
N VAL A 78 -5.67 -1.30 -23.30
CA VAL A 78 -4.38 -1.98 -23.42
C VAL A 78 -4.57 -3.43 -23.00
N VAL A 79 -4.02 -4.36 -23.79
CA VAL A 79 -4.12 -5.79 -23.53
C VAL A 79 -2.74 -6.34 -23.18
N THR A 80 -2.66 -7.02 -22.04
CA THR A 80 -1.47 -7.78 -21.61
C THR A 80 -1.83 -9.24 -21.46
N THR A 81 -0.90 -10.13 -21.80
CA THR A 81 -1.19 -11.57 -21.88
C THR A 81 -0.21 -12.37 -21.05
N GLU A 82 -0.75 -13.33 -20.28
CA GLU A 82 0.01 -14.40 -19.63
C GLU A 82 -0.29 -15.73 -20.31
N ARG A 83 0.72 -16.59 -20.44
CA ARG A 83 0.59 -17.92 -21.03
C ARG A 83 0.47 -18.97 -19.94
N ALA A 84 -0.43 -19.92 -20.12
CA ALA A 84 -0.56 -21.09 -19.27
C ALA A 84 -1.16 -22.25 -20.06
N SER A 85 -0.62 -23.44 -19.89
CA SER A 85 -1.17 -24.65 -20.51
C SER A 85 -2.36 -25.21 -19.73
N GLY A 86 -3.29 -25.86 -20.42
CA GLY A 86 -4.41 -26.55 -19.79
C GLY A 86 -5.53 -25.64 -19.28
N LEU A 87 -5.68 -24.42 -19.82
CA LEU A 87 -6.72 -23.48 -19.40
C LEU A 87 -8.12 -23.89 -19.88
N ASP A 88 -8.20 -24.69 -20.94
CA ASP A 88 -9.42 -25.35 -21.41
C ASP A 88 -10.06 -26.27 -20.36
N ARG A 89 -9.27 -26.72 -19.37
CA ARG A 89 -9.71 -27.57 -18.26
C ARG A 89 -10.07 -26.78 -17.00
N LEU A 90 -9.98 -25.46 -17.03
CA LEU A 90 -10.38 -24.63 -15.90
C LEU A 90 -11.87 -24.80 -15.64
N ARG A 91 -12.22 -24.85 -14.36
CA ARG A 91 -13.63 -24.84 -13.98
C ARG A 91 -14.26 -23.48 -14.33
N PRO A 92 -15.56 -23.43 -14.68
CA PRO A 92 -16.23 -22.18 -15.03
C PRO A 92 -16.19 -21.10 -13.94
N ASP A 93 -15.98 -21.48 -12.68
CA ASP A 93 -15.91 -20.61 -11.50
C ASP A 93 -14.51 -20.03 -11.21
N VAL A 94 -13.50 -20.34 -12.03
CA VAL A 94 -12.14 -19.82 -11.83
C VAL A 94 -12.11 -18.30 -11.97
N ASN A 95 -11.59 -17.63 -10.95
CA ASN A 95 -11.34 -16.20 -11.02
C ASN A 95 -10.12 -15.91 -11.92
N LEU A 96 -10.39 -15.43 -13.14
CA LEU A 96 -9.34 -15.16 -14.12
C LEU A 96 -8.35 -14.07 -13.70
N GLY A 97 -8.77 -13.10 -12.90
CA GLY A 97 -7.88 -12.07 -12.35
C GLY A 97 -6.88 -12.66 -11.36
N SER A 98 -7.33 -13.53 -10.45
CA SER A 98 -6.45 -14.28 -9.57
C SER A 98 -5.47 -15.13 -10.38
N LEU A 99 -5.96 -15.89 -11.35
CA LEU A 99 -5.10 -16.71 -12.20
C LEU A 99 -4.04 -15.88 -12.95
N PHE A 100 -4.41 -14.72 -13.51
CA PHE A 100 -3.45 -13.83 -14.15
C PHE A 100 -2.35 -13.39 -13.17
N ASN A 101 -2.73 -13.01 -11.95
CA ASN A 101 -1.79 -12.61 -10.90
C ASN A 101 -0.91 -13.78 -10.43
N ASP A 102 -1.45 -15.00 -10.40
CA ASP A 102 -0.73 -16.23 -10.10
C ASP A 102 0.35 -16.54 -11.13
N LEU A 103 0.02 -16.39 -12.42
CA LEU A 103 0.97 -16.57 -13.52
C LEU A 103 2.05 -15.50 -13.52
N TRP A 104 1.67 -14.25 -13.24
CA TRP A 104 2.62 -13.15 -13.12
C TRP A 104 3.60 -13.35 -11.96
N LEU A 105 3.11 -13.77 -10.78
CA LEU A 105 3.99 -14.05 -9.63
C LEU A 105 4.99 -15.17 -9.90
N ARG A 106 4.60 -16.20 -10.65
CA ARG A 106 5.46 -17.35 -10.95
C ARG A 106 6.37 -17.16 -12.16
N ARG A 107 6.36 -15.98 -12.78
CA ARG A 107 7.27 -15.70 -13.89
C ARG A 107 8.70 -15.71 -13.40
N ARG A 108 9.54 -16.51 -14.05
CA ARG A 108 11.00 -16.58 -13.83
C ARG A 108 11.82 -15.63 -14.71
N ALA A 109 11.17 -14.96 -15.65
CA ALA A 109 11.80 -13.94 -16.49
C ALA A 109 10.98 -12.64 -16.49
N LYS A 110 11.68 -11.51 -16.37
CA LYS A 110 11.10 -10.17 -16.49
C LYS A 110 10.53 -9.98 -17.89
N VAL A 111 9.42 -9.26 -17.99
CA VAL A 111 8.73 -9.03 -19.27
C VAL A 111 9.29 -7.77 -19.89
N GLU A 112 9.91 -7.90 -21.08
CA GLU A 112 10.26 -6.75 -21.89
C GLU A 112 9.00 -6.17 -22.55
N VAL A 113 8.79 -4.87 -22.38
CA VAL A 113 7.62 -4.17 -22.90
C VAL A 113 8.08 -3.14 -23.92
N ALA A 114 7.62 -3.28 -25.16
CA ALA A 114 7.73 -2.22 -26.16
C ALA A 114 6.65 -1.16 -25.86
N GLY A 115 7.03 0.11 -25.90
CA GLY A 115 6.12 1.23 -25.65
C GLY A 115 6.87 2.53 -25.41
N THR A 116 6.13 3.63 -25.30
CA THR A 116 6.70 4.92 -24.90
C THR A 116 7.28 4.77 -23.50
N PRO A 117 8.57 5.12 -23.29
CA PRO A 117 9.18 5.04 -21.98
C PRO A 117 8.48 6.02 -21.02
N ILE A 118 8.27 5.58 -19.79
CA ILE A 118 7.97 6.46 -18.66
C ILE A 118 9.18 6.46 -17.74
N THR A 119 9.69 7.64 -17.46
CA THR A 119 10.84 7.87 -16.59
C THR A 119 10.39 7.95 -15.15
N MET A 120 11.13 7.28 -14.27
CA MET A 120 10.72 7.08 -12.88
C MET A 120 11.86 7.34 -11.90
N VAL A 121 11.51 7.97 -10.78
CA VAL A 121 12.40 8.09 -9.62
C VAL A 121 11.77 7.37 -8.43
N ASP A 122 12.55 6.56 -7.71
CA ASP A 122 12.12 5.90 -6.46
C ASP A 122 12.95 6.45 -5.28
N LEU A 123 12.32 7.27 -4.44
CA LEU A 123 12.94 7.84 -3.24
C LEU A 123 12.58 6.99 -2.03
N PHE A 124 13.58 6.68 -1.19
CA PHE A 124 13.41 5.70 -0.10
C PHE A 124 13.01 4.32 -0.65
N SER A 125 13.71 3.92 -1.72
CA SER A 125 13.32 2.81 -2.59
C SER A 125 13.34 1.43 -1.92
N GLY A 126 14.12 1.27 -0.85
CA GLY A 126 14.45 -0.03 -0.29
C GLY A 126 14.93 -0.98 -1.37
N CYS A 127 14.40 -2.21 -1.38
CA CYS A 127 14.69 -3.17 -2.44
C CYS A 127 13.84 -2.97 -3.71
N GLY A 128 12.94 -1.98 -3.77
CA GLY A 128 12.12 -1.72 -4.97
C GLY A 128 10.76 -2.42 -5.01
N GLY A 129 10.15 -2.73 -3.86
CA GLY A 129 8.79 -3.32 -3.82
C GLY A 129 7.72 -2.43 -4.45
N LEU A 130 7.80 -1.10 -4.25
CA LEU A 130 6.95 -0.13 -4.97
C LEU A 130 7.24 -0.17 -6.47
N SER A 131 8.52 -0.15 -6.84
CA SER A 131 9.00 -0.19 -8.22
C SER A 131 8.48 -1.40 -9.00
N VAL A 132 8.46 -2.60 -8.40
CA VAL A 132 7.88 -3.80 -9.05
C VAL A 132 6.41 -3.59 -9.45
N GLY A 133 5.59 -3.05 -8.55
CA GLY A 133 4.20 -2.76 -8.86
C GLY A 133 4.05 -1.66 -9.90
N ALA A 134 4.93 -0.66 -9.87
CA ALA A 134 4.93 0.43 -10.83
C ALA A 134 5.33 -0.01 -12.25
N HIS A 135 6.28 -0.94 -12.36
CA HIS A 135 6.64 -1.60 -13.63
C HIS A 135 5.46 -2.40 -14.20
N GLU A 136 4.76 -3.14 -13.34
CA GLU A 136 3.56 -3.87 -13.76
C GLU A 136 2.42 -2.93 -14.17
N ALA A 137 2.30 -1.76 -13.53
CA ALA A 137 1.33 -0.74 -13.90
C ALA A 137 1.65 -0.14 -15.27
N ALA A 138 2.93 0.21 -15.50
CA ALA A 138 3.40 0.69 -16.80
C ALA A 138 3.11 -0.33 -17.90
N ARG A 139 3.43 -1.61 -17.66
CA ARG A 139 3.11 -2.69 -18.60
C ARG A 139 1.62 -2.77 -18.89
N ALA A 140 0.79 -2.69 -17.85
CA ALA A 140 -0.67 -2.76 -17.99
C ALA A 140 -1.25 -1.59 -18.77
N THR A 141 -0.60 -0.42 -18.74
CA THR A 141 -1.00 0.79 -19.48
C THR A 141 -0.26 0.98 -20.81
N GLY A 142 0.58 0.01 -21.21
CA GLY A 142 1.23 -0.02 -22.53
C GLY A 142 2.52 0.81 -22.61
N HIS A 143 3.13 1.06 -21.46
CA HIS A 143 4.34 1.85 -21.30
C HIS A 143 5.53 0.97 -20.87
N ARG A 144 6.73 1.41 -21.21
CA ARG A 144 7.98 0.82 -20.71
C ARG A 144 8.46 1.62 -19.50
N ALA A 145 8.53 1.01 -18.33
CA ALA A 145 9.07 1.69 -17.14
C ALA A 145 10.59 1.76 -17.18
N VAL A 146 11.15 2.94 -16.90
CA VAL A 146 12.59 3.18 -16.81
C VAL A 146 12.89 3.92 -15.51
N HIS A 147 13.56 3.28 -14.55
CA HIS A 147 14.07 3.99 -13.38
C HIS A 147 15.32 4.76 -13.79
N VAL A 148 15.30 6.08 -13.61
CA VAL A 148 16.45 6.94 -13.89
C VAL A 148 17.25 7.27 -12.63
N LEU A 149 16.62 7.17 -11.46
CA LEU A 149 17.24 7.38 -10.16
C LEU A 149 16.53 6.55 -9.09
N ALA A 150 17.29 5.93 -8.20
CA ALA A 150 16.79 5.33 -6.97
C ALA A 150 17.67 5.75 -5.79
N ALA A 151 17.03 6.19 -4.70
CA ALA A 151 17.73 6.66 -3.51
C ALA A 151 17.29 5.86 -2.28
N ASP A 152 18.25 5.36 -1.51
CA ASP A 152 18.03 4.72 -0.21
C ASP A 152 19.36 4.66 0.56
N ASN A 153 19.35 4.84 1.88
CA ASN A 153 20.59 4.80 2.66
C ASN A 153 21.03 3.38 3.05
N ASN A 154 20.32 2.35 2.60
CA ASN A 154 20.67 0.97 2.78
C ASN A 154 21.33 0.41 1.51
N GLU A 155 22.65 0.27 1.54
CA GLU A 155 23.44 -0.25 0.42
C GLU A 155 23.04 -1.68 0.00
N ASP A 156 22.72 -2.57 0.95
CA ASP A 156 22.25 -3.93 0.63
C ASP A 156 20.94 -3.86 -0.17
N ALA A 157 20.05 -2.92 0.17
CA ALA A 157 18.78 -2.72 -0.51
C ALA A 157 18.96 -2.13 -1.91
N LEU A 158 19.86 -1.16 -2.06
CA LEU A 158 20.22 -0.60 -3.36
C LEU A 158 20.93 -1.62 -4.26
N ALA A 159 21.76 -2.50 -3.69
CA ALA A 159 22.37 -3.59 -4.45
C ALA A 159 21.30 -4.52 -5.05
N VAL A 160 20.28 -4.88 -4.27
CA VAL A 160 19.11 -5.63 -4.77
C VAL A 160 18.34 -4.80 -5.81
N PHE A 161 18.12 -3.51 -5.56
CA PHE A 161 17.43 -2.63 -6.51
C PHE A 161 18.14 -2.60 -7.87
N GLY A 162 19.45 -2.37 -7.88
CA GLY A 162 20.28 -2.28 -9.09
C GLY A 162 20.35 -3.57 -9.89
N GLU A 163 20.31 -4.74 -9.23
CA GLU A 163 20.20 -6.02 -9.94
C GLU A 163 18.89 -6.15 -10.75
N ASN A 164 17.80 -5.56 -10.25
CA ASN A 164 16.47 -5.71 -10.85
C ASN A 164 16.08 -4.54 -11.78
N PHE A 165 16.72 -3.39 -11.61
CA PHE A 165 16.50 -2.15 -12.35
C PHE A 165 17.85 -1.51 -12.74
N PRO A 166 18.63 -2.16 -13.63
CA PRO A 166 20.00 -1.78 -13.93
C PRO A 166 20.16 -0.41 -14.61
N GLU A 167 19.08 0.16 -15.13
CA GLU A 167 19.08 1.51 -15.72
C GLU A 167 19.15 2.64 -14.68
N ALA A 168 18.87 2.33 -13.41
CA ALA A 168 18.79 3.33 -12.35
C ALA A 168 20.17 3.78 -11.89
N GLU A 169 20.38 5.10 -11.82
CA GLU A 169 21.44 5.65 -11.00
C GLU A 169 21.10 5.42 -9.52
N LEU A 170 22.02 4.80 -8.77
CA LEU A 170 21.82 4.49 -7.36
C LEU A 170 22.46 5.56 -6.48
N HIS A 171 21.71 6.06 -5.51
CA HIS A 171 22.17 7.08 -4.58
C HIS A 171 22.03 6.60 -3.13
N SER A 172 23.17 6.28 -2.51
CA SER A 172 23.24 5.68 -1.16
C SER A 172 23.33 6.67 -0.01
N ASP A 173 23.49 7.96 -0.28
CA ASP A 173 23.54 8.98 0.77
C ASP A 173 22.13 9.35 1.27
N GLY A 174 22.08 10.16 2.34
CA GLY A 174 20.83 10.75 2.80
C GLY A 174 20.15 11.56 1.68
N ILE A 175 18.82 11.61 1.69
CA ILE A 175 18.03 12.30 0.66
C ILE A 175 18.41 13.79 0.53
N GLU A 176 18.95 14.37 1.60
CA GLU A 176 19.48 15.74 1.65
C GLU A 176 20.63 15.98 0.66
N ALA A 177 21.37 14.95 0.26
CA ALA A 177 22.41 15.07 -0.78
C ALA A 177 21.82 15.29 -2.18
N LEU A 178 20.56 14.88 -2.41
CA LEU A 178 19.80 15.18 -3.63
C LEU A 178 18.98 16.47 -3.47
N ILE A 179 18.44 16.70 -2.28
CA ILE A 179 17.48 17.77 -1.99
C ILE A 179 17.86 18.47 -0.67
N ASP A 180 18.72 19.47 -0.77
CA ASP A 180 19.34 20.16 0.36
C ASP A 180 18.58 21.41 0.83
N GLY A 181 17.59 21.89 0.08
CA GLY A 181 16.76 23.03 0.45
C GLY A 181 15.53 22.66 1.27
N ASP A 182 14.97 23.62 2.00
CA ASP A 182 13.72 23.43 2.74
C ASP A 182 12.49 23.68 1.87
N LEU A 183 11.35 23.10 2.30
CA LEU A 183 10.07 23.22 1.59
C LEU A 183 9.66 24.69 1.44
N GLY A 184 9.34 25.11 0.21
CA GLY A 184 8.97 26.48 -0.13
C GLY A 184 10.14 27.44 -0.37
N GLU A 185 11.39 27.04 -0.13
CA GLU A 185 12.56 27.89 -0.40
C GLU A 185 12.90 27.94 -1.89
N VAL A 186 13.69 28.94 -2.30
CA VAL A 186 14.26 28.98 -3.65
C VAL A 186 15.16 27.75 -3.84
N PRO A 187 15.08 27.02 -4.97
CA PRO A 187 15.96 25.87 -5.21
C PRO A 187 17.43 26.22 -5.02
N THR A 188 18.20 25.35 -4.39
CA THR A 188 19.66 25.48 -4.28
C THR A 188 20.33 25.27 -5.65
N THR A 189 21.65 25.47 -5.73
CA THR A 189 22.39 25.13 -6.95
C THR A 189 22.37 23.63 -7.24
N ASN A 190 22.39 22.79 -6.21
CA ASN A 190 22.31 21.35 -6.36
C ASN A 190 20.92 20.93 -6.88
N GLU A 191 19.86 21.45 -6.26
CA GLU A 191 18.48 21.19 -6.67
C GLU A 191 18.16 21.66 -8.08
N ARG A 192 18.71 22.82 -8.52
CA ARG A 192 18.57 23.27 -9.91
C ARG A 192 19.18 22.29 -10.90
N ARG A 193 20.38 21.78 -10.62
CA ARG A 193 21.03 20.75 -11.46
C ARG A 193 20.23 19.46 -11.50
N LEU A 194 19.66 19.06 -10.35
CA LEU A 194 18.79 17.90 -10.28
C LEU A 194 17.53 18.10 -11.14
N ALA A 195 16.88 19.27 -11.04
CA ALA A 195 15.70 19.61 -11.84
C ALA A 195 16.01 19.62 -13.35
N GLU A 196 17.15 20.18 -13.77
CA GLU A 196 17.58 20.16 -15.18
C GLU A 196 17.80 18.73 -15.67
N ARG A 197 18.45 17.89 -14.87
CA ARG A 197 18.72 16.49 -15.20
C ARG A 197 17.46 15.63 -15.30
N LEU A 198 16.48 15.92 -14.46
CA LEU A 198 15.21 15.18 -14.37
C LEU A 198 14.04 15.93 -15.02
N ALA A 199 14.33 16.86 -15.93
CA ALA A 199 13.31 17.64 -16.61
C ALA A 199 12.35 16.72 -17.39
N GLY A 200 11.05 16.89 -17.18
CA GLY A 200 10.03 16.05 -17.82
C GLY A 200 9.81 14.69 -17.17
N LEU A 201 10.25 14.49 -15.92
CA LEU A 201 10.03 13.26 -15.17
C LEU A 201 8.55 12.86 -15.13
N ASP A 202 8.24 11.61 -15.51
CA ASP A 202 6.85 11.15 -15.57
C ASP A 202 6.30 10.80 -14.19
N LEU A 203 7.10 10.13 -13.35
CA LEU A 203 6.61 9.60 -12.08
C LEU A 203 7.71 9.61 -11.01
N VAL A 204 7.38 10.14 -9.83
CA VAL A 204 8.15 9.87 -8.61
C VAL A 204 7.32 9.01 -7.67
N ILE A 205 7.93 7.97 -7.14
CA ILE A 205 7.37 7.10 -6.10
C ILE A 205 8.28 7.16 -4.88
N GLY A 206 7.72 6.88 -3.69
CA GLY A 206 8.55 6.71 -2.51
C GLY A 206 7.80 6.36 -1.24
N GLY A 207 8.51 5.72 -0.31
CA GLY A 207 8.00 5.31 1.00
C GLY A 207 8.81 5.90 2.15
N PRO A 208 8.70 7.22 2.46
CA PRO A 208 9.52 7.85 3.49
C PRO A 208 9.33 7.18 4.86
N PRO A 209 10.41 6.92 5.61
CA PRO A 209 10.32 6.18 6.86
C PRO A 209 9.53 6.94 7.92
N CYS A 210 8.59 6.24 8.57
CA CYS A 210 7.67 6.82 9.55
C CYS A 210 7.79 6.09 10.90
N GLN A 211 8.95 6.22 11.56
CA GLN A 211 9.26 5.47 12.79
C GLN A 211 8.51 5.99 14.04
N GLY A 212 7.89 7.17 13.97
CA GLY A 212 7.10 7.76 15.06
C GLY A 212 5.68 7.18 15.24
N HIS A 213 5.18 6.35 14.32
CA HIS A 213 3.75 5.98 14.21
C HIS A 213 3.46 4.47 14.16
N SER A 214 4.31 3.63 14.77
CA SER A 214 3.98 2.22 14.96
C SER A 214 3.07 2.03 16.19
N ASP A 215 1.95 1.32 16.02
CA ASP A 215 0.94 1.06 17.06
C ASP A 215 1.52 0.44 18.36
N LEU A 216 2.72 -0.13 18.29
CA LEU A 216 3.42 -0.80 19.39
C LEU A 216 4.23 0.14 20.31
N ASN A 217 4.46 1.40 19.92
CA ASN A 217 5.28 2.35 20.69
C ASN A 217 4.48 3.61 21.05
N ASN A 218 3.41 3.44 21.82
CA ASN A 218 2.57 4.53 22.28
C ASN A 218 3.29 5.31 23.40
N HIS A 219 3.33 6.64 23.26
CA HIS A 219 3.55 7.69 24.28
C HIS A 219 4.79 8.60 24.17
N THR A 220 5.95 8.23 23.59
CA THR A 220 7.15 9.10 23.65
C THR A 220 7.82 9.50 22.32
N ARG A 221 7.31 9.10 21.14
CA ARG A 221 8.00 9.37 19.84
C ARG A 221 7.20 10.09 18.76
N ARG A 222 6.11 10.79 19.11
CA ARG A 222 5.31 11.58 18.13
C ARG A 222 5.97 12.90 17.69
N ALA A 223 7.26 13.07 17.93
CA ALA A 223 8.10 14.21 17.55
C ALA A 223 9.45 13.67 17.01
N ASP A 224 9.38 12.66 16.13
CA ASP A 224 10.56 12.07 15.52
C ASP A 224 11.04 12.96 14.36
N PRO A 225 12.31 13.42 14.34
CA PRO A 225 12.87 14.20 13.24
C PRO A 225 12.68 13.54 11.88
N ARG A 226 12.59 12.20 11.81
CA ARG A 226 12.41 11.45 10.57
C ARG A 226 11.04 11.64 9.91
N ASN A 227 10.04 12.14 10.64
CA ASN A 227 8.75 12.49 10.04
C ASN A 227 8.92 13.65 9.02
N SER A 228 9.97 14.48 9.14
CA SER A 228 10.27 15.52 8.15
C SER A 228 10.64 14.94 6.77
N LEU A 229 11.13 13.69 6.70
CA LEU A 229 11.47 13.02 5.44
C LEU A 229 10.26 12.85 4.53
N TYR A 230 9.04 12.82 5.09
CA TYR A 230 7.81 12.86 4.30
C TYR A 230 7.71 14.16 3.47
N LEU A 231 8.14 15.29 4.05
CA LEU A 231 8.14 16.59 3.36
C LEU A 231 9.22 16.68 2.29
N ARG A 232 10.25 15.83 2.32
CA ARG A 232 11.25 15.74 1.25
C ARG A 232 10.64 15.27 -0.08
N MET A 233 9.58 14.45 -0.04
CA MET A 233 8.81 14.12 -1.25
C MET A 233 8.12 15.36 -1.84
N ALA A 234 7.56 16.22 -0.99
CA ALA A 234 6.96 17.48 -1.44
C ALA A 234 8.03 18.41 -2.01
N ARG A 235 9.18 18.54 -1.34
CA ARG A 235 10.29 19.35 -1.82
C ARG A 235 10.82 18.85 -3.17
N PHE A 236 10.99 17.54 -3.34
CA PHE A 236 11.35 16.96 -4.63
C PHE A 236 10.38 17.40 -5.74
N ALA A 237 9.08 17.32 -5.46
CA ALA A 237 8.05 17.72 -6.41
C ALA A 237 8.06 19.23 -6.71
N GLU A 238 8.38 20.08 -5.72
CA GLU A 238 8.56 21.52 -5.90
C GLU A 238 9.78 21.87 -6.76
N VAL A 239 10.81 21.02 -6.77
CA VAL A 239 12.04 21.23 -7.52
C VAL A 239 11.91 20.65 -8.93
N VAL A 240 11.56 19.37 -9.03
CA VAL A 240 11.61 18.59 -10.28
C VAL A 240 10.30 18.66 -11.09
N HIS A 241 9.17 18.97 -10.45
CA HIS A 241 7.84 19.05 -11.09
C HIS A 241 7.45 17.81 -11.93
N PRO A 242 7.46 16.58 -11.36
CA PRO A 242 7.06 15.37 -12.08
C PRO A 242 5.57 15.35 -12.48
N GLN A 243 5.20 14.60 -13.53
CA GLN A 243 3.80 14.48 -13.95
C GLN A 243 2.90 13.79 -12.90
N HIS A 244 3.43 12.76 -12.26
CA HIS A 244 2.72 11.94 -11.29
C HIS A 244 3.57 11.70 -10.03
N ILE A 245 2.90 11.59 -8.89
CA ILE A 245 3.52 11.37 -7.59
C ILE A 245 2.73 10.29 -6.85
N LEU A 246 3.45 9.32 -6.29
CA LEU A 246 2.93 8.39 -5.29
C LEU A 246 3.78 8.47 -4.03
N ILE A 247 3.16 8.77 -2.90
CA ILE A 247 3.79 8.65 -1.58
C ILE A 247 3.08 7.55 -0.81
N GLU A 248 3.82 6.53 -0.38
CA GLU A 248 3.32 5.45 0.48
C GLU A 248 3.75 5.67 1.93
N ASN A 249 2.86 5.28 2.86
CA ASN A 249 3.21 5.18 4.26
C ASN A 249 2.28 4.28 5.08
N VAL A 250 2.61 4.08 6.36
CA VAL A 250 1.74 3.41 7.33
C VAL A 250 0.47 4.25 7.61
N PRO A 251 -0.69 3.63 7.95
CA PRO A 251 -1.93 4.36 8.21
C PRO A 251 -1.83 5.43 9.31
N GLY A 252 -0.94 5.23 10.28
CA GLY A 252 -0.73 6.17 11.38
C GLY A 252 -0.24 7.56 10.97
N VAL A 253 0.38 7.70 9.78
CA VAL A 253 0.90 8.98 9.28
C VAL A 253 -0.17 10.07 9.17
N ALA A 254 -1.43 9.67 8.94
CA ALA A 254 -2.56 10.59 8.84
C ALA A 254 -2.84 11.34 10.15
N HIS A 255 -2.35 10.82 11.29
CA HIS A 255 -2.51 11.42 12.62
C HIS A 255 -1.20 12.02 13.14
N ASP A 256 -0.27 12.34 12.24
CA ASP A 256 0.98 12.98 12.61
C ASP A 256 0.78 14.38 13.23
N LYS A 257 1.57 14.69 14.28
CA LYS A 257 1.41 15.92 15.05
C LYS A 257 1.78 17.19 14.29
N ILE A 258 2.74 17.11 13.37
CA ILE A 258 3.15 18.26 12.54
C ILE A 258 2.35 18.31 11.23
N GLY A 259 1.37 17.42 11.06
CA GLY A 259 0.45 17.40 9.93
C GLY A 259 1.16 17.15 8.60
N VAL A 260 2.18 16.28 8.56
CA VAL A 260 3.01 16.09 7.35
C VAL A 260 2.21 15.80 6.09
N VAL A 261 1.16 14.97 6.19
CA VAL A 261 0.28 14.65 5.06
C VAL A 261 -0.41 15.91 4.54
N GLN A 262 -1.05 16.66 5.44
CA GLN A 262 -1.79 17.88 5.08
C GLN A 262 -0.86 18.94 4.49
N ARG A 263 0.31 19.16 5.09
CA ARG A 263 1.31 20.12 4.58
C ARG A 263 1.83 19.74 3.19
N THR A 264 2.09 18.45 2.96
CA THR A 264 2.46 17.95 1.64
C THR A 264 1.34 18.17 0.63
N MET A 265 0.07 17.88 1.00
CA MET A 265 -1.07 18.11 0.11
C MET A 265 -1.23 19.59 -0.25
N GLU A 266 -1.05 20.50 0.71
CA GLU A 266 -1.10 21.95 0.50
C GLU A 266 0.02 22.44 -0.42
N SER A 267 1.26 22.02 -0.19
CA SER A 267 2.40 22.34 -1.06
C SER A 267 2.17 21.85 -2.49
N LEU A 268 1.76 20.59 -2.67
CA LEU A 268 1.49 20.02 -4.00
C LEU A 268 0.34 20.75 -4.72
N ARG A 269 -0.76 21.06 -4.02
CA ARG A 269 -1.87 21.84 -4.60
C ARG A 269 -1.42 23.24 -5.02
N ALA A 270 -0.58 23.90 -4.23
CA ALA A 270 0.00 25.19 -4.58
C ALA A 270 0.88 25.14 -5.83
N LYS A 271 1.42 23.95 -6.19
CA LYS A 271 2.14 23.68 -7.44
C LYS A 271 1.24 23.20 -8.59
N GLY A 272 -0.09 23.24 -8.41
CA GLY A 272 -1.06 22.89 -9.46
C GLY A 272 -1.39 21.40 -9.55
N TYR A 273 -0.93 20.57 -8.62
CA TYR A 273 -1.32 19.16 -8.61
C TYR A 273 -2.75 18.99 -8.11
N TYR A 274 -3.49 18.09 -8.75
CA TYR A 274 -4.63 17.44 -8.15
C TYR A 274 -4.13 16.40 -7.16
N VAL A 275 -4.65 16.41 -5.93
CA VAL A 275 -4.14 15.56 -4.83
C VAL A 275 -5.27 14.83 -4.14
N GLU A 276 -5.10 13.52 -4.00
CA GLU A 276 -6.02 12.58 -3.36
C GLU A 276 -5.27 11.67 -2.38
N THR A 277 -5.95 11.20 -1.35
CA THR A 277 -5.36 10.28 -0.37
C THR A 277 -6.36 9.28 0.19
N ALA A 278 -5.89 8.08 0.53
CA ALA A 278 -6.67 7.12 1.31
C ALA A 278 -5.81 6.09 2.01
N VAL A 279 -6.45 5.36 2.94
CA VAL A 279 -5.91 4.13 3.49
C VAL A 279 -6.52 2.94 2.76
N LEU A 280 -5.68 2.17 2.07
CA LEU A 280 -6.08 1.01 1.27
C LEU A 280 -5.49 -0.28 1.84
N ASN A 281 -6.19 -1.40 1.66
CA ASN A 281 -5.69 -2.72 2.01
C ASN A 281 -5.24 -3.48 0.76
N ALA A 282 -4.05 -4.06 0.78
CA ALA A 282 -3.51 -4.81 -0.35
C ALA A 282 -4.43 -5.98 -0.79
N THR A 283 -5.20 -6.57 0.13
CA THR A 283 -6.19 -7.63 -0.20
C THR A 283 -7.31 -7.15 -1.13
N ASP A 284 -7.61 -5.85 -1.16
CA ASP A 284 -8.63 -5.29 -2.06
C ASP A 284 -8.18 -5.36 -3.54
N PHE A 285 -6.89 -5.60 -3.79
CA PHE A 285 -6.24 -5.59 -5.12
C PHE A 285 -5.57 -6.93 -5.46
N GLY A 286 -6.01 -8.02 -4.81
CA GLY A 286 -5.55 -9.37 -5.11
C GLY A 286 -4.24 -9.79 -4.45
N ALA A 287 -3.76 -9.06 -3.44
CA ALA A 287 -2.62 -9.53 -2.65
C ALA A 287 -3.00 -10.70 -1.74
N ALA A 288 -2.03 -11.57 -1.45
CA ALA A 288 -2.14 -12.67 -0.50
C ALA A 288 -1.83 -12.25 0.96
N GLN A 289 -1.88 -10.95 1.25
CA GLN A 289 -1.47 -10.37 2.52
C GLN A 289 -2.39 -9.21 2.92
N ALA A 290 -2.91 -9.24 4.14
CA ALA A 290 -3.64 -8.14 4.75
C ALA A 290 -2.67 -7.05 5.24
N ARG A 291 -2.44 -6.03 4.41
CA ARG A 291 -1.55 -4.91 4.70
C ARG A 291 -2.20 -3.60 4.31
N ARG A 292 -2.52 -2.79 5.33
CA ARG A 292 -3.08 -1.44 5.16
C ARG A 292 -1.97 -0.42 5.03
N ARG A 293 -2.11 0.49 4.06
CA ARG A 293 -1.20 1.62 3.82
C ARG A 293 -1.95 2.88 3.46
N HIS A 294 -1.44 4.00 3.94
CA HIS A 294 -1.83 5.33 3.51
C HIS A 294 -1.10 5.63 2.20
N LEU A 295 -1.85 6.01 1.17
CA LEU A 295 -1.32 6.46 -0.11
C LEU A 295 -1.72 7.91 -0.34
N LEU A 296 -0.78 8.72 -0.84
CA LEU A 296 -1.05 10.03 -1.41
C LEU A 296 -0.72 9.97 -2.89
N LEU A 297 -1.72 10.29 -3.72
CA LEU A 297 -1.64 10.33 -5.17
C LEU A 297 -1.70 11.79 -5.59
N ALA A 298 -0.77 12.23 -6.44
CA ALA A 298 -0.85 13.55 -7.03
C ALA A 298 -0.52 13.52 -8.53
N THR A 299 -1.15 14.39 -9.31
CA THR A 299 -0.88 14.52 -10.74
C THR A 299 -1.10 15.93 -11.26
N LEU A 300 -0.31 16.32 -12.26
CA LEU A 300 -0.52 17.53 -13.08
C LEU A 300 -1.48 17.29 -14.26
N SER A 301 -1.96 16.06 -14.45
CA SER A 301 -2.88 15.73 -15.53
C SER A 301 -4.17 16.55 -15.42
N PRO A 302 -4.61 17.20 -16.51
CA PRO A 302 -5.84 18.00 -16.52
C PRO A 302 -7.10 17.15 -16.34
N MET A 303 -7.01 15.83 -16.47
CA MET A 303 -8.12 14.90 -16.17
C MET A 303 -8.36 14.71 -14.67
N GLY A 304 -7.57 15.34 -13.81
CA GLY A 304 -7.69 15.27 -12.35
C GLY A 304 -7.05 14.03 -11.73
N ALA A 305 -6.87 14.07 -10.40
CA ALA A 305 -6.36 12.94 -9.64
C ALA A 305 -7.32 11.75 -9.70
N PRO A 306 -6.81 10.50 -9.69
CA PRO A 306 -7.65 9.33 -9.55
C PRO A 306 -8.43 9.41 -8.24
N SER A 307 -9.76 9.39 -8.32
CA SER A 307 -10.58 9.30 -7.11
C SER A 307 -10.31 7.96 -6.42
N VAL A 308 -9.87 7.99 -5.17
CA VAL A 308 -9.58 6.76 -4.42
C VAL A 308 -10.84 5.93 -4.16
N ALA A 309 -12.02 6.55 -4.18
CA ALA A 309 -13.29 5.86 -4.13
C ALA A 309 -13.50 4.90 -5.32
N THR A 310 -12.87 5.19 -6.47
CA THR A 310 -13.00 4.40 -7.70
C THR A 310 -11.93 3.34 -7.87
N LEU A 311 -10.78 3.47 -7.18
CA LEU A 311 -9.63 2.57 -7.28
C LEU A 311 -10.02 1.11 -7.04
N ARG A 312 -10.76 0.84 -5.97
CA ARG A 312 -11.23 -0.52 -5.64
C ARG A 312 -12.23 -1.05 -6.67
N ARG A 313 -13.07 -0.20 -7.25
CA ARG A 313 -14.01 -0.60 -8.31
C ARG A 313 -13.28 -0.94 -9.60
N ASP A 314 -12.31 -0.10 -9.97
CA ASP A 314 -11.69 -0.13 -11.30
C ASP A 314 -10.58 -1.16 -11.41
N LEU A 315 -9.86 -1.43 -10.32
CA LEU A 315 -8.66 -2.29 -10.26
C LEU A 315 -8.75 -3.34 -9.15
N GLY A 316 -9.92 -3.49 -8.53
CA GLY A 316 -10.13 -4.44 -7.44
C GLY A 316 -10.03 -5.88 -7.92
N SER A 317 -9.45 -6.73 -7.09
CA SER A 317 -9.36 -8.17 -7.33
C SER A 317 -9.59 -8.92 -6.02
N PRO A 318 -10.26 -10.08 -6.04
CA PRO A 318 -10.43 -10.89 -4.84
C PRO A 318 -9.09 -11.22 -4.18
N ALA A 319 -9.07 -11.18 -2.85
CA ALA A 319 -7.88 -11.50 -2.07
C ALA A 319 -7.45 -12.96 -2.29
N ARG A 320 -6.14 -13.20 -2.20
CA ARG A 320 -5.55 -14.53 -2.35
C ARG A 320 -5.25 -15.17 -1.01
N SER A 321 -5.31 -16.49 -0.97
CA SER A 321 -4.89 -17.23 0.22
C SER A 321 -3.36 -17.34 0.30
N VAL A 322 -2.85 -17.68 1.48
CA VAL A 322 -1.41 -17.98 1.65
C VAL A 322 -1.00 -19.11 0.70
N MET A 323 -1.77 -20.20 0.64
CA MET A 323 -1.41 -21.36 -0.17
C MET A 323 -1.49 -21.09 -1.68
N ASP A 324 -2.34 -20.17 -2.14
CA ASP A 324 -2.34 -19.74 -3.55
C ASP A 324 -1.02 -19.07 -3.93
N ALA A 325 -0.35 -18.39 -2.99
CA ALA A 325 0.89 -17.68 -3.24
C ALA A 325 2.12 -18.57 -3.10
N ILE A 326 2.16 -19.44 -2.08
CA ILE A 326 3.38 -20.16 -1.70
C ILE A 326 3.29 -21.69 -1.81
N GLY A 327 2.11 -22.25 -2.09
CA GLY A 327 1.88 -23.70 -2.01
C GLY A 327 2.66 -24.56 -3.00
N ASP A 328 3.20 -23.97 -4.07
CA ASP A 328 4.09 -24.64 -5.02
C ASP A 328 5.58 -24.55 -4.67
N LEU A 329 5.95 -23.73 -3.68
CA LEU A 329 7.35 -23.59 -3.26
C LEU A 329 7.76 -24.78 -2.39
N ALA A 330 8.91 -25.36 -2.73
CA ALA A 330 9.57 -26.36 -1.91
C ALA A 330 10.77 -25.74 -1.19
N VAL A 331 11.05 -26.20 0.03
CA VAL A 331 12.33 -25.89 0.69
C VAL A 331 13.41 -26.79 0.09
N HIS A 332 14.49 -26.18 -0.36
CA HIS A 332 15.68 -26.87 -0.84
C HIS A 332 16.80 -26.69 0.19
N GLU A 333 17.31 -27.79 0.76
CA GLU A 333 18.39 -27.72 1.77
C GLU A 333 19.66 -27.04 1.21
N ASP A 334 19.90 -27.18 -0.10
CA ASP A 334 21.00 -26.54 -0.83
C ASP A 334 20.63 -25.14 -1.40
N GLY A 335 19.40 -24.67 -1.20
CA GLY A 335 18.85 -23.44 -1.79
C GLY A 335 19.34 -22.12 -1.17
N GLY A 336 20.40 -22.16 -0.36
CA GLY A 336 20.94 -20.98 0.31
C GLY A 336 19.96 -20.31 1.29
N THR A 337 20.29 -19.10 1.74
CA THR A 337 19.49 -18.40 2.76
C THR A 337 18.08 -18.05 2.30
N PHE A 338 17.90 -17.76 1.00
CA PHE A 338 16.64 -17.28 0.42
C PHE A 338 15.53 -18.35 0.43
N ASP A 339 15.88 -19.61 0.14
CA ASP A 339 14.96 -20.73 0.06
C ASP A 339 14.92 -21.61 1.31
N THR A 340 15.64 -21.23 2.37
CA THR A 340 15.63 -21.95 3.65
C THR A 340 15.01 -21.13 4.77
N PRO A 341 14.35 -21.77 5.77
CA PRO A 341 13.78 -21.07 6.91
C PRO A 341 14.83 -20.67 7.95
N ALA A 342 14.43 -19.82 8.90
CA ALA A 342 15.24 -19.55 10.08
C ALA A 342 15.39 -20.79 10.99
N ARG A 343 16.53 -20.90 11.69
CA ARG A 343 16.76 -21.94 12.69
C ARG A 343 16.10 -21.56 14.01
N HIS A 344 15.26 -22.45 14.52
CA HIS A 344 14.53 -22.25 15.78
C HIS A 344 15.27 -22.86 16.98
N SER A 345 15.20 -22.19 18.12
CA SER A 345 15.66 -22.75 19.40
C SER A 345 14.87 -24.02 19.74
N PRO A 346 15.40 -24.93 20.59
CA PRO A 346 14.68 -26.14 21.00
C PRO A 346 13.28 -25.85 21.55
N VAL A 347 13.15 -24.79 22.36
CA VAL A 347 11.88 -24.36 22.94
C VAL A 347 10.89 -23.89 21.87
N ASN A 348 11.33 -23.08 20.89
CA ASN A 348 10.44 -22.64 19.82
C ASN A 348 10.06 -23.80 18.88
N ARG A 349 10.95 -24.78 18.66
CA ARG A 349 10.60 -26.01 17.92
C ARG A 349 9.51 -26.80 18.63
N GLN A 350 9.59 -26.93 19.96
CA GLN A 350 8.53 -27.58 20.74
C GLN A 350 7.19 -26.85 20.61
N ARG A 351 7.19 -25.51 20.63
CA ARG A 351 5.97 -24.71 20.41
C ARG A 351 5.36 -24.92 19.02
N ILE A 352 6.21 -24.94 17.98
CA ILE A 352 5.76 -25.24 16.62
C ILE A 352 5.16 -26.65 16.59
N ASN A 353 5.86 -27.65 17.13
CA ASN A 353 5.36 -29.03 17.15
C ASN A 353 4.01 -29.13 17.84
N TYR A 354 3.86 -28.49 18.99
CA TYR A 354 2.60 -28.46 19.74
C TYR A 354 1.42 -28.00 18.87
N LEU A 355 1.58 -26.95 18.06
CA LEU A 355 0.54 -26.48 17.14
C LEU A 355 0.12 -27.54 16.13
N PHE A 356 1.08 -28.27 15.56
CA PHE A 356 0.78 -29.31 14.57
C PHE A 356 0.18 -30.56 15.22
N ASP A 357 0.73 -30.99 16.35
CA ASP A 357 0.31 -32.20 17.07
C ASP A 357 -1.13 -32.08 17.60
N HIS A 358 -1.58 -30.86 17.89
CA HIS A 358 -2.94 -30.58 18.39
C HIS A 358 -3.87 -29.96 17.35
N GLY A 359 -3.41 -29.77 16.10
CA GLY A 359 -4.19 -29.11 15.07
C GLY A 359 -4.64 -27.70 15.48
N LEU A 360 -3.72 -26.88 15.98
CA LEU A 360 -3.97 -25.52 16.46
C LEU A 360 -3.33 -24.48 15.55
N TRP A 361 -3.93 -23.29 15.53
CA TRP A 361 -3.41 -22.11 14.84
C TRP A 361 -2.84 -21.09 15.81
N ASP A 362 -3.38 -21.05 17.02
CA ASP A 362 -2.93 -20.17 18.09
C ASP A 362 -2.30 -20.97 19.22
N LEU A 363 -1.13 -20.53 19.65
CA LEU A 363 -0.43 -21.17 20.75
C LEU A 363 -1.16 -20.85 22.07
N PRO A 364 -1.64 -21.87 22.82
CA PRO A 364 -2.29 -21.66 24.12
C PRO A 364 -1.40 -20.92 25.09
N ASN A 365 -1.99 -20.17 26.02
CA ASN A 365 -1.25 -19.28 26.90
C ASN A 365 -0.22 -20.02 27.76
N GLU A 366 -0.53 -21.26 28.15
CA GLU A 366 0.31 -22.12 28.99
C GLU A 366 1.63 -22.50 28.30
N GLN A 367 1.63 -22.55 26.96
CA GLN A 367 2.79 -22.89 26.12
C GLN A 367 3.64 -21.66 25.73
N ARG A 368 3.19 -20.45 26.10
CA ARG A 368 3.88 -19.18 25.81
C ARG A 368 5.02 -18.93 26.80
N PRO A 369 6.01 -18.08 26.45
CA PRO A 369 7.06 -17.69 27.40
C PRO A 369 6.48 -16.92 28.60
N ASP A 370 7.21 -16.94 29.72
CA ASP A 370 6.85 -16.25 30.97
C ASP A 370 6.51 -14.77 30.77
N CYS A 371 7.27 -14.08 29.94
CA CYS A 371 7.04 -12.66 29.64
C CYS A 371 5.68 -12.38 28.98
N HIS A 372 5.05 -13.40 28.38
CA HIS A 372 3.69 -13.34 27.87
C HIS A 372 2.73 -13.92 28.91
N ARG A 373 2.84 -15.20 29.27
CA ARG A 373 1.81 -15.88 30.06
C ARG A 373 1.58 -15.31 31.46
N LEU A 374 2.60 -14.68 32.06
CA LEU A 374 2.51 -14.10 33.40
C LEU A 374 1.96 -12.66 33.40
N LYS A 375 1.62 -12.10 32.22
CA LYS A 375 1.12 -10.74 32.07
C LYS A 375 -0.15 -10.72 31.22
N PRO A 376 -1.11 -9.82 31.50
CA PRO A 376 -2.22 -9.59 30.58
C PRO A 376 -1.69 -9.18 29.21
N HIS A 377 -2.10 -9.89 28.16
CA HIS A 377 -1.72 -9.56 26.78
C HIS A 377 -2.84 -9.86 25.78
N SER A 378 -2.83 -9.15 24.66
CA SER A 378 -3.73 -9.38 23.51
C SER A 378 -3.00 -9.95 22.28
N TYR A 379 -1.75 -10.38 22.43
CA TYR A 379 -0.88 -10.85 21.33
C TYR A 379 -1.23 -12.26 20.82
N VAL A 380 -2.49 -12.51 20.45
CA VAL A 380 -2.97 -13.84 20.03
C VAL A 380 -2.13 -14.40 18.87
N ALA A 381 -1.78 -13.56 17.90
CA ALA A 381 -1.04 -13.95 16.71
C ALA A 381 0.40 -14.41 16.95
N VAL A 382 1.04 -14.01 18.05
CA VAL A 382 2.45 -14.36 18.29
C VAL A 382 2.59 -15.85 18.58
N TYR A 383 3.61 -16.48 17.99
CA TYR A 383 3.84 -17.92 17.90
C TYR A 383 2.79 -18.68 17.08
N GLY A 384 1.89 -18.00 16.38
CA GLY A 384 0.81 -18.64 15.64
C GLY A 384 1.23 -19.27 14.31
N ARG A 385 0.50 -20.31 13.92
CA ARG A 385 0.49 -20.92 12.60
C ARG A 385 -0.45 -20.15 11.68
N MET A 386 0.03 -19.89 10.46
CA MET A 386 -0.76 -19.24 9.42
C MET A 386 -1.91 -20.14 8.98
N HIS A 387 -2.98 -19.51 8.51
CA HIS A 387 -4.07 -20.21 7.87
C HIS A 387 -3.81 -20.23 6.38
N GLY A 388 -3.89 -21.41 5.77
CA GLY A 388 -3.52 -21.59 4.37
C GLY A 388 -4.56 -21.03 3.40
N ASP A 389 -5.82 -20.95 3.82
CA ASP A 389 -7.02 -20.65 3.04
C ASP A 389 -7.46 -19.17 3.08
N ARG A 390 -6.67 -18.30 3.72
CA ARG A 390 -6.92 -16.87 3.82
C ARG A 390 -5.63 -16.06 3.62
N PRO A 391 -5.73 -14.73 3.38
CA PRO A 391 -4.55 -13.89 3.27
C PRO A 391 -3.67 -13.96 4.52
N SER A 392 -2.36 -13.81 4.34
CA SER A 392 -1.40 -13.73 5.43
C SER A 392 -1.65 -12.48 6.29
N PRO A 393 -1.22 -12.47 7.57
CA PRO A 393 -1.01 -11.22 8.28
C PRO A 393 0.07 -10.39 7.58
N THR A 394 0.21 -9.11 7.97
CA THR A 394 1.32 -8.25 7.54
C THR A 394 2.67 -8.96 7.69
N ILE A 395 3.39 -9.13 6.60
CA ILE A 395 4.78 -9.62 6.59
C ILE A 395 5.67 -8.50 7.13
N THR A 396 6.26 -8.73 8.30
CA THR A 396 7.17 -7.77 8.95
C THR A 396 8.61 -8.25 8.80
N SER A 397 9.59 -7.41 9.17
CA SER A 397 11.00 -7.84 9.24
C SER A 397 11.25 -8.98 10.25
N GLY A 398 10.26 -9.34 11.05
CA GLY A 398 10.31 -10.47 11.97
C GLY A 398 9.78 -11.80 11.42
N PHE A 399 9.52 -11.93 10.11
CA PHE A 399 8.82 -13.12 9.58
C PHE A 399 9.55 -14.46 9.80
N GLY A 400 10.86 -14.47 10.06
CA GLY A 400 11.57 -15.70 10.43
C GLY A 400 11.52 -16.03 11.93
N SER A 401 10.84 -15.22 12.75
CA SER A 401 10.70 -15.43 14.18
C SER A 401 9.27 -15.76 14.55
N THR A 402 9.06 -16.86 15.27
CA THR A 402 7.76 -17.17 15.86
C THR A 402 7.34 -16.12 16.90
N GLY A 403 8.30 -15.42 17.52
CA GLY A 403 8.02 -14.43 18.57
C GLY A 403 7.60 -13.05 18.07
N GLN A 404 7.56 -12.82 16.74
CA GLN A 404 7.29 -11.50 16.17
C GLN A 404 6.00 -11.45 15.32
N GLY A 405 5.23 -12.54 15.31
CA GLY A 405 3.94 -12.61 14.63
C GLY A 405 3.49 -14.03 14.37
N ARG A 406 2.45 -14.17 13.53
CA ARG A 406 1.91 -15.45 13.05
C ARG A 406 2.64 -15.82 11.77
N PHE A 407 3.84 -16.39 11.91
CA PHE A 407 4.71 -16.68 10.77
C PHE A 407 5.08 -18.16 10.61
N VAL A 408 4.50 -19.05 11.42
CA VAL A 408 4.65 -20.50 11.23
C VAL A 408 3.87 -20.92 9.98
N HIS A 409 4.50 -21.70 9.10
CA HIS A 409 3.97 -22.10 7.80
C HIS A 409 2.65 -22.89 7.95
N PRO A 410 1.67 -22.76 7.02
CA PRO A 410 0.39 -23.43 7.16
C PRO A 410 0.47 -24.95 7.21
N THR A 411 1.45 -25.59 6.58
CA THR A 411 1.54 -27.06 6.49
C THR A 411 2.88 -27.62 6.98
N GLU A 412 3.85 -26.77 7.29
CA GLU A 412 5.22 -27.21 7.62
C GLU A 412 5.67 -26.69 8.99
N ARG A 413 6.46 -27.49 9.69
CA ARG A 413 6.93 -27.22 11.07
C ARG A 413 8.10 -26.24 11.09
N ARG A 414 7.94 -25.09 10.44
CA ARG A 414 8.93 -24.01 10.31
C ARG A 414 8.24 -22.66 10.16
N THR A 415 9.02 -21.59 10.21
CA THR A 415 8.56 -20.27 9.76
C THR A 415 8.72 -20.13 8.25
N LEU A 416 8.19 -19.04 7.71
CA LEU A 416 8.38 -18.69 6.30
C LEU A 416 9.86 -18.60 5.91
N THR A 417 10.16 -19.00 4.67
CA THR A 417 11.42 -18.64 3.98
C THR A 417 11.35 -17.20 3.47
N PRO A 418 12.50 -16.54 3.20
CA PRO A 418 12.52 -15.28 2.49
C PRO A 418 11.78 -15.31 1.14
N HIS A 419 11.90 -16.39 0.37
CA HIS A 419 11.19 -16.55 -0.90
C HIS A 419 9.66 -16.54 -0.72
N GLU A 420 9.13 -17.31 0.24
CA GLU A 420 7.70 -17.32 0.56
C GLU A 420 7.21 -15.94 1.01
N ALA A 421 7.99 -15.26 1.86
CA ALA A 421 7.69 -13.90 2.31
C ALA A 421 7.71 -12.88 1.16
N ALA A 422 8.63 -13.04 0.19
CA ALA A 422 8.69 -12.20 -1.01
C ALA A 422 7.45 -12.40 -1.89
N ARG A 423 7.01 -13.65 -2.13
CA ARG A 423 5.76 -13.90 -2.86
C ARG A 423 4.52 -13.36 -2.16
N LEU A 424 4.45 -13.44 -0.83
CA LEU A 424 3.35 -12.82 -0.05
C LEU A 424 3.37 -11.28 -0.10
N GLN A 425 4.54 -10.66 -0.32
CA GLN A 425 4.68 -9.24 -0.65
C GLN A 425 4.41 -8.93 -2.14
N GLY A 426 4.22 -9.96 -2.96
CA GLY A 426 3.92 -9.81 -4.38
C GLY A 426 5.16 -9.64 -5.26
N PHE A 427 6.36 -10.00 -4.79
CA PHE A 427 7.51 -10.09 -5.67
C PHE A 427 7.36 -11.31 -6.58
N PRO A 428 7.50 -11.14 -7.91
CA PRO A 428 7.50 -12.27 -8.84
C PRO A 428 8.84 -13.02 -8.80
N ASP A 429 8.85 -14.29 -9.22
CA ASP A 429 10.02 -15.18 -9.12
C ASP A 429 11.25 -14.74 -9.93
N TRP A 430 11.08 -13.83 -10.90
CA TRP A 430 12.19 -13.22 -11.63
C TRP A 430 12.94 -12.17 -10.80
N PHE A 431 12.32 -11.65 -9.74
CA PHE A 431 12.92 -10.63 -8.89
C PHE A 431 14.00 -11.26 -8.02
N THR A 432 15.24 -10.83 -8.19
CA THR A 432 16.43 -11.42 -7.55
C THR A 432 16.78 -10.70 -6.26
N PHE A 433 17.23 -11.47 -5.26
CA PHE A 433 17.84 -10.97 -4.02
C PHE A 433 19.29 -11.48 -3.87
N ARG A 434 19.92 -11.90 -4.97
CA ARG A 434 21.19 -12.66 -4.96
C ARG A 434 22.38 -11.85 -4.44
N SER A 435 22.35 -10.53 -4.55
CA SER A 435 23.36 -9.64 -3.95
C SER A 435 23.40 -9.70 -2.41
N VAL A 436 22.42 -10.32 -1.75
CA VAL A 436 22.31 -10.33 -0.28
C VAL A 436 22.17 -11.75 0.27
N GLU A 437 23.20 -12.19 1.00
CA GLU A 437 23.20 -13.52 1.63
C GLU A 437 22.67 -13.52 3.06
N LYS A 438 22.72 -12.36 3.75
CA LYS A 438 22.37 -12.25 5.17
C LYS A 438 20.86 -12.30 5.35
N ARG A 439 20.39 -13.29 6.13
CA ARG A 439 18.96 -13.47 6.44
C ARG A 439 18.31 -12.21 7.03
N GLY A 440 18.99 -11.53 7.94
CA GLY A 440 18.48 -10.31 8.58
C GLY A 440 18.24 -9.18 7.57
N ALA A 441 19.13 -9.02 6.59
CA ALA A 441 18.97 -8.02 5.52
C ALA A 441 17.80 -8.38 4.60
N LEU A 442 17.68 -9.64 4.17
CA LEU A 442 16.51 -10.14 3.41
C LEU A 442 15.21 -9.88 4.17
N GLN A 443 15.20 -10.19 5.46
CA GLN A 443 14.04 -9.98 6.32
C GLN A 443 13.65 -8.50 6.41
N GLN A 444 14.61 -7.62 6.63
CA GLN A 444 14.38 -6.19 6.70
C GLN A 444 13.84 -5.64 5.39
N MET A 445 14.48 -5.95 4.26
CA MET A 445 14.06 -5.50 2.94
C MET A 445 12.66 -5.96 2.57
N ILE A 446 12.39 -7.27 2.67
CA ILE A 446 11.10 -7.86 2.32
C ILE A 446 10.01 -7.38 3.30
N GLY A 447 10.30 -7.28 4.59
CA GLY A 447 9.34 -6.81 5.59
C GLY A 447 8.96 -5.33 5.43
N ASN A 448 9.91 -4.49 5.02
CA ASN A 448 9.70 -3.06 4.80
C ASN A 448 9.00 -2.78 3.46
N ALA A 449 9.18 -3.64 2.45
CA ALA A 449 8.59 -3.48 1.13
C ALA A 449 7.06 -3.24 1.17
N VAL A 450 6.59 -2.49 0.19
CA VAL A 450 5.17 -2.29 -0.09
C VAL A 450 4.69 -3.45 -0.96
N PRO A 451 3.48 -4.01 -0.70
CA PRO A 451 2.92 -5.03 -1.56
C PRO A 451 2.82 -4.53 -3.01
N SER A 452 3.44 -5.25 -3.95
CA SER A 452 3.52 -4.82 -5.35
C SER A 452 2.14 -4.63 -5.98
N ARG A 453 1.12 -5.42 -5.58
CA ARG A 453 -0.27 -5.28 -6.04
C ARG A 453 -0.92 -3.96 -5.61
N LEU A 454 -0.55 -3.46 -4.44
CA LEU A 454 -1.05 -2.16 -3.98
C LEU A 454 -0.40 -1.02 -4.77
N ALA A 455 0.91 -1.11 -4.99
CA ALA A 455 1.65 -0.17 -5.83
C ALA A 455 1.15 -0.18 -7.28
N TYR A 456 0.89 -1.37 -7.84
CA TYR A 456 0.26 -1.56 -9.14
C TYR A 456 -1.05 -0.79 -9.25
N ALA A 457 -1.99 -1.00 -8.33
CA ALA A 457 -3.29 -0.35 -8.39
C ALA A 457 -3.16 1.19 -8.34
N ALA A 458 -2.32 1.68 -7.44
CA ALA A 458 -2.05 3.11 -7.28
C ALA A 458 -1.45 3.74 -8.55
N VAL A 459 -0.37 3.16 -9.08
CA VAL A 459 0.33 3.69 -10.25
C VAL A 459 -0.50 3.51 -11.53
N ALA A 460 -1.17 2.37 -11.71
CA ALA A 460 -2.04 2.17 -12.87
C ALA A 460 -3.19 3.18 -12.89
N SER A 461 -3.69 3.59 -11.73
CA SER A 461 -4.72 4.63 -11.66
C SER A 461 -4.23 6.00 -12.11
N LEU A 462 -2.94 6.30 -11.93
CA LEU A 462 -2.28 7.54 -12.36
C LEU A 462 -1.96 7.52 -13.86
N LEU A 463 -1.51 6.38 -14.39
CA LEU A 463 -1.02 6.24 -15.78
C LEU A 463 -2.11 5.94 -16.82
N ARG A 464 -3.25 5.36 -16.41
CA ARG A 464 -4.30 4.91 -17.34
C ARG A 464 -5.05 6.07 -17.99
#